data_AF-A0A954L5A4-F1
#
_entry.id   AF-A0A954L5A4-F1
#
_cell.length_a   1.000
_cell.length_b   1.000
_cell.length_c   1.000
_cell.angle_alpha   90.00
_cell.angle_beta   90.00
_cell.angle_gamma   90.00
#
_symmetry.space_group_name_H-M   'P 1'
#
loop_
_entity.id
_entity.type
_entity.pdbx_description
1 polymer ?
#
loop_
_entity_poly.entity_id
_entity_poly.type
_entity_poly.pdbx_seq_one_letter_code
_entity_poly.pdbx_strand_id
1 'polypeptide(L)'
;MSNPTPLTREILLLVLVSLAAGSMIQAQPLEGRRTLKGEVERTAKNIKSAMRDATDIKIAEFQDLSQSRFSGSVGPGLKVTLQETLKGMGIVANEDASHILTAEYFVNDLESLKAGDPLSLTIRMGLRNRRGQKLVTLLPIDAEFGAEHFANVNTASDMARIMGFHGQVTSDQEAREQLDRQPDNSQRQREMGQGLIHPQGFLNGRRIRSSEQSSYEVEILARKLKASGSAQPRQPSLDKGLPFVNLGLNELYEVRVYNNSSEIGRASC
;
A
#
# COMPACT_ATOMS: atom_id res chain seq x y z
N MET A 1 1.76 7.55 80.46
CA MET A 1 0.39 8.04 80.75
C MET A 1 -0.08 8.81 79.53
N SER A 2 -0.85 8.15 78.67
CA SER A 2 -1.58 8.78 77.56
C SER A 2 -2.86 7.98 77.37
N ASN A 3 -3.98 8.69 77.54
CA ASN A 3 -5.34 8.17 77.66
C ASN A 3 -5.84 7.52 76.37
N PRO A 4 -6.63 6.43 76.46
CA PRO A 4 -7.48 5.95 75.37
C PRO A 4 -8.89 6.53 75.51
N THR A 5 -9.54 6.91 74.39
CA THR A 5 -11.00 6.88 74.10
C THR A 5 -11.35 7.77 72.90
N PRO A 6 -12.52 7.64 72.24
CA PRO A 6 -13.43 6.49 72.16
C PRO A 6 -13.94 6.17 70.74
N LEU A 7 -14.55 4.98 70.63
CA LEU A 7 -15.50 4.57 69.59
C LEU A 7 -16.69 5.55 69.45
N THR A 8 -17.08 5.81 68.20
CA THR A 8 -18.41 6.27 67.79
C THR A 8 -18.92 5.30 66.71
N ARG A 9 -19.82 4.40 67.08
CA ARG A 9 -21.29 4.48 66.93
C ARG A 9 -21.78 4.48 65.48
N GLU A 10 -22.27 3.29 65.09
CA GLU A 10 -23.53 3.03 64.37
C GLU A 10 -24.17 4.20 63.61
N ILE A 11 -24.21 4.11 62.28
CA ILE A 11 -25.47 4.30 61.54
C ILE A 11 -25.56 3.20 60.48
N LEU A 12 -26.44 2.24 60.78
CA LEU A 12 -27.03 1.27 59.88
C LEU A 12 -27.89 2.05 58.87
N LEU A 13 -27.48 2.08 57.60
CA LEU A 13 -28.38 2.48 56.51
C LEU A 13 -28.33 1.40 55.43
N LEU A 14 -29.27 0.46 55.61
CA LEU A 14 -29.63 -0.58 54.68
C LEU A 14 -30.27 0.09 53.45
N VAL A 15 -29.50 0.30 52.38
CA VAL A 15 -30.06 0.65 51.07
C VAL A 15 -29.87 -0.55 50.15
N LEU A 16 -30.89 -1.41 50.14
CA LEU A 16 -31.10 -2.40 49.09
C LEU A 16 -31.47 -1.66 47.80
N VAL A 17 -30.47 -1.29 47.00
CA VAL A 17 -30.70 -0.96 45.59
C VAL A 17 -30.52 -2.24 44.79
N SER A 18 -31.64 -2.86 44.46
CA SER A 18 -31.73 -3.94 43.47
C SER A 18 -31.42 -3.38 42.08
N LEU A 19 -30.13 -3.21 41.74
CA LEU A 19 -29.72 -3.06 40.35
C LEU A 19 -29.62 -4.46 39.75
N ALA A 20 -30.74 -4.93 39.20
CA ALA A 20 -30.70 -5.93 38.13
C ALA A 20 -30.04 -5.26 36.92
N ALA A 21 -28.71 -5.17 36.94
CA ALA A 21 -27.92 -4.91 35.74
C ALA A 21 -28.06 -6.16 34.88
N GLY A 22 -29.13 -6.20 34.09
CA GLY A 22 -29.22 -7.07 32.95
C GLY A 22 -27.92 -6.90 32.19
N SER A 23 -27.07 -7.92 32.25
CA SER A 23 -25.85 -7.97 31.48
C SER A 23 -26.31 -8.10 30.04
N MET A 24 -26.63 -6.97 29.41
CA MET A 24 -26.44 -6.85 27.98
C MET A 24 -24.98 -7.21 27.79
N ILE A 25 -24.75 -8.45 27.36
CA ILE A 25 -23.55 -8.82 26.63
C ILE A 25 -23.62 -7.92 25.39
N GLN A 26 -23.19 -6.68 25.57
CA GLN A 26 -22.86 -5.79 24.49
C GLN A 26 -21.69 -6.52 23.85
N ALA A 27 -22.00 -7.27 22.79
CA ALA A 27 -20.99 -7.89 21.96
C ALA A 27 -19.96 -6.80 21.73
N GLN A 28 -18.78 -6.98 22.31
CA GLN A 28 -17.70 -6.03 22.08
C GLN A 28 -17.58 -5.98 20.57
N PRO A 29 -17.70 -4.78 19.95
CA PRO A 29 -17.57 -4.68 18.50
C PRO A 29 -16.28 -5.40 18.16
N LEU A 30 -16.37 -6.47 17.35
CA LEU A 30 -15.24 -7.30 16.89
C LEU A 30 -14.03 -6.39 16.79
N GLU A 31 -13.12 -6.50 17.78
CA GLU A 31 -12.06 -5.52 17.97
C GLU A 31 -11.36 -5.33 16.63
N GLY A 32 -11.41 -4.07 16.16
CA GLY A 32 -11.28 -3.73 14.76
C GLY A 32 -10.14 -4.47 14.08
N ARG A 33 -10.46 -5.23 13.02
CA ARG A 33 -9.47 -5.80 12.10
C ARG A 33 -8.44 -4.72 11.81
N ARG A 34 -7.22 -4.97 12.24
CA ARG A 34 -6.15 -3.98 12.10
C ARG A 34 -5.84 -3.87 10.63
N THR A 35 -6.20 -2.73 10.04
CA THR A 35 -5.87 -2.47 8.65
C THR A 35 -4.36 -2.38 8.52
N LEU A 36 -3.81 -2.88 7.41
CA LEU A 36 -2.38 -2.74 7.14
C LEU A 36 -1.90 -1.29 7.29
N LYS A 37 -2.69 -0.34 6.80
CA LYS A 37 -2.42 1.10 6.95
C LYS A 37 -2.25 1.49 8.42
N GLY A 38 -3.17 1.07 9.30
CA GLY A 38 -3.08 1.34 10.73
C GLY A 38 -1.82 0.74 11.38
N GLU A 39 -1.41 -0.46 10.96
CA GLU A 39 -0.17 -1.08 11.45
C GLU A 39 1.09 -0.41 10.90
N VAL A 40 1.08 0.04 9.65
CA VAL A 40 2.17 0.85 9.07
C VAL A 40 2.30 2.18 9.82
N GLU A 41 1.19 2.87 10.10
CA GLU A 41 1.19 4.11 10.89
C GLU A 41 1.70 3.90 12.32
N ARG A 42 1.28 2.81 12.98
CA ARG A 42 1.79 2.43 14.29
C ARG A 42 3.30 2.16 14.26
N THR A 43 3.75 1.45 13.24
CA THR A 43 5.16 1.12 13.04
C THR A 43 6.00 2.35 12.76
N ALA A 44 5.49 3.28 11.94
CA ALA A 44 6.13 4.58 11.68
C ALA A 44 6.28 5.42 12.96
N LYS A 45 5.27 5.40 13.86
CA LYS A 45 5.36 6.03 15.19
C LYS A 45 6.47 5.41 16.04
N ASN A 46 6.57 4.09 16.08
CA ASN A 46 7.63 3.39 16.80
C ASN A 46 9.02 3.72 16.23
N ILE A 47 9.15 3.79 14.90
CA ILE A 47 10.39 4.20 14.21
C ILE A 47 10.77 5.62 14.63
N LYS A 48 9.84 6.58 14.55
CA LYS A 48 10.09 7.98 14.94
C LYS A 48 10.57 8.09 16.40
N SER A 49 9.91 7.40 17.33
CA SER A 49 10.32 7.37 18.73
C SER A 49 11.73 6.79 18.92
N ALA A 50 12.09 5.74 18.15
CA ALA A 50 13.42 5.13 18.22
C ALA A 50 14.52 6.01 17.59
N MET A 51 14.18 6.80 16.58
CA MET A 51 15.08 7.74 15.89
C MET A 51 15.39 9.00 16.71
N ARG A 52 14.66 9.27 17.79
CA ARG A 52 14.80 10.47 18.63
C ARG A 52 14.63 11.74 17.78
N ASP A 53 15.67 12.58 17.73
CA ASP A 53 15.68 13.87 17.02
C ASP A 53 16.12 13.75 15.54
N ALA A 54 16.42 12.54 15.06
CA ALA A 54 16.80 12.36 13.66
C ALA A 54 15.61 12.60 12.73
N THR A 55 15.84 13.39 11.68
CA THR A 55 14.83 13.78 10.68
C THR A 55 14.96 13.03 9.37
N ASP A 56 15.94 12.14 9.24
CA ASP A 56 16.19 11.36 8.05
C ASP A 56 16.48 9.89 8.31
N ILE A 57 16.13 9.04 7.33
CA ILE A 57 16.26 7.59 7.43
C ILE A 57 16.57 6.98 6.06
N LYS A 58 17.47 6.00 6.02
CA LYS A 58 17.70 5.16 4.86
C LYS A 58 16.75 3.97 4.95
N ILE A 59 15.93 3.76 3.92
CA ILE A 59 15.04 2.60 3.85
C ILE A 59 15.63 1.63 2.84
N ALA A 60 16.28 0.58 3.35
CA ALA A 60 16.91 -0.45 2.54
C ALA A 60 15.86 -1.24 1.74
N GLU A 61 16.32 -2.14 0.88
CA GLU A 61 15.40 -3.08 0.23
C GLU A 61 14.75 -4.00 1.26
N PHE A 62 13.47 -4.29 1.01
CA PHE A 62 12.70 -5.21 1.83
C PHE A 62 12.92 -6.61 1.26
N GLN A 63 13.46 -7.49 2.07
CA GLN A 63 13.77 -8.85 1.67
C GLN A 63 12.50 -9.70 1.73
N ASP A 64 12.17 -10.31 0.61
CA ASP A 64 11.13 -11.33 0.55
C ASP A 64 11.68 -12.66 1.09
N LEU A 65 11.01 -13.22 2.09
CA LEU A 65 11.29 -14.56 2.63
C LEU A 65 10.24 -15.59 2.18
N SER A 66 9.24 -15.19 1.42
CA SER A 66 8.25 -16.11 0.89
C SER A 66 8.82 -16.93 -0.27
N GLN A 67 8.33 -18.15 -0.42
CA GLN A 67 8.54 -18.93 -1.66
C GLN A 67 7.47 -18.60 -2.71
N SER A 68 6.67 -17.58 -2.46
CA SER A 68 5.47 -17.24 -3.22
C SER A 68 5.84 -16.37 -4.42
N ARG A 69 5.22 -16.64 -5.57
CA ARG A 69 5.38 -15.81 -6.77
C ARG A 69 4.64 -14.46 -6.67
N PHE A 70 3.81 -14.27 -5.63
CA PHE A 70 2.95 -13.09 -5.45
C PHE A 70 3.63 -11.93 -4.70
N SER A 71 4.81 -12.16 -4.15
CA SER A 71 5.51 -11.23 -3.28
C SER A 71 6.20 -10.07 -4.02
N GLY A 72 6.51 -10.22 -5.31
CA GLY A 72 7.37 -9.28 -6.05
C GLY A 72 6.91 -7.81 -6.00
N SER A 73 5.61 -7.57 -5.84
CA SER A 73 5.03 -6.22 -5.73
C SER A 73 4.86 -5.73 -4.28
N VAL A 74 4.88 -6.64 -3.32
CA VAL A 74 4.58 -6.36 -1.90
C VAL A 74 5.70 -5.53 -1.28
N GLY A 75 6.96 -5.92 -1.50
CA GLY A 75 8.12 -5.20 -0.99
C GLY A 75 8.16 -3.72 -1.42
N PRO A 76 8.12 -3.41 -2.73
CA PRO A 76 8.08 -2.03 -3.22
C PRO A 76 6.87 -1.24 -2.72
N GLY A 77 5.67 -1.85 -2.74
CA GLY A 77 4.46 -1.21 -2.23
C GLY A 77 4.56 -0.82 -0.75
N LEU A 78 4.99 -1.76 0.09
CA LEU A 78 5.23 -1.51 1.52
C LEU A 78 6.27 -0.41 1.75
N LYS A 79 7.37 -0.43 0.98
CA LYS A 79 8.42 0.58 1.06
C LYS A 79 7.86 1.97 0.77
N VAL A 80 7.08 2.13 -0.30
CA VAL A 80 6.45 3.41 -0.67
C VAL A 80 5.46 3.86 0.39
N THR A 81 4.55 2.99 0.84
CA THR A 81 3.56 3.34 1.88
C THR A 81 4.23 3.78 3.18
N LEU A 82 5.30 3.09 3.59
CA LEU A 82 6.05 3.46 4.78
C LEU A 82 6.83 4.77 4.59
N GLN A 83 7.43 5.00 3.43
CA GLN A 83 8.09 6.27 3.07
C GLN A 83 7.14 7.45 3.16
N GLU A 84 5.96 7.34 2.57
CA GLU A 84 4.92 8.38 2.61
C GLU A 84 4.45 8.66 4.04
N THR A 85 4.23 7.59 4.80
CA THR A 85 3.82 7.68 6.21
C THR A 85 4.89 8.41 7.04
N LEU A 86 6.16 8.02 6.91
CA LEU A 86 7.29 8.66 7.61
C LEU A 86 7.46 10.13 7.18
N LYS A 87 7.29 10.43 5.90
CA LYS A 87 7.32 11.81 5.37
C LYS A 87 6.22 12.68 6.00
N GLY A 88 5.01 12.15 6.12
CA GLY A 88 3.91 12.82 6.84
C GLY A 88 4.22 13.10 8.31
N MET A 89 5.16 12.37 8.90
CA MET A 89 5.64 12.57 10.26
C MET A 89 6.90 13.46 10.36
N GLY A 90 7.38 14.02 9.24
CA GLY A 90 8.57 14.87 9.18
C GLY A 90 9.90 14.10 9.08
N ILE A 91 9.86 12.80 8.75
CA ILE A 91 11.06 11.98 8.51
C ILE A 91 11.24 11.80 7.01
N VAL A 92 12.39 12.21 6.47
CA VAL A 92 12.68 12.15 5.04
C VAL A 92 13.54 10.94 4.71
N ALA A 93 13.22 10.23 3.63
CA ALA A 93 14.08 9.15 3.14
C ALA A 93 15.37 9.74 2.54
N ASN A 94 16.53 9.32 3.04
CA ASN A 94 17.86 9.78 2.60
C ASN A 94 18.84 8.60 2.58
N GLU A 95 19.54 8.40 1.46
CA GLU A 95 20.50 7.30 1.27
C GLU A 95 21.73 7.39 2.18
N ASP A 96 22.06 8.60 2.64
CA ASP A 96 23.20 8.90 3.53
C ASP A 96 22.80 9.03 5.01
N ALA A 97 21.54 8.75 5.34
CA ALA A 97 21.03 8.88 6.70
C ALA A 97 21.81 8.04 7.71
N SER A 98 21.87 8.54 8.95
CA SER A 98 22.54 7.85 10.06
C SER A 98 21.79 6.61 10.57
N HIS A 99 20.52 6.48 10.20
CA HIS A 99 19.62 5.39 10.58
C HIS A 99 19.22 4.59 9.33
N ILE A 100 19.27 3.27 9.44
CA ILE A 100 18.95 2.33 8.36
C ILE A 100 17.80 1.45 8.82
N LEU A 101 16.67 1.53 8.12
CA LEU A 101 15.56 0.61 8.26
C LEU A 101 15.73 -0.54 7.27
N THR A 102 15.66 -1.75 7.81
CA THR A 102 15.62 -3.01 7.06
C THR A 102 14.30 -3.70 7.35
N ALA A 103 13.76 -4.43 6.39
CA ALA A 103 12.60 -5.26 6.60
C ALA A 103 12.75 -6.60 5.89
N GLU A 104 12.22 -7.63 6.52
CA GLU A 104 11.96 -8.93 5.94
C GLU A 104 10.44 -9.12 5.94
N TYR A 105 9.87 -9.64 4.86
CA TYR A 105 8.45 -9.93 4.82
C TYR A 105 8.18 -11.34 4.32
N PHE A 106 7.06 -11.87 4.77
CA PHE A 106 6.57 -13.18 4.40
C PHE A 106 5.10 -13.05 4.05
N VAL A 107 4.72 -13.62 2.92
CA VAL A 107 3.33 -13.78 2.48
C VAL A 107 3.07 -15.27 2.40
N ASN A 108 2.00 -15.75 3.02
CA ASN A 108 1.62 -17.15 2.87
C ASN A 108 1.34 -17.50 1.41
N ASP A 109 1.49 -18.79 1.07
CA ASP A 109 1.39 -19.25 -0.30
C ASP A 109 -0.06 -19.28 -0.81
N LEU A 110 -0.19 -19.42 -2.13
CA LEU A 110 -1.49 -19.54 -2.79
C LEU A 110 -2.23 -20.83 -2.41
N GLU A 111 -1.53 -21.86 -1.94
CA GLU A 111 -2.16 -23.12 -1.53
C GLU A 111 -2.95 -22.93 -0.23
N SER A 112 -2.40 -22.15 0.70
CA SER A 112 -3.09 -21.71 1.92
C SER A 112 -4.37 -20.93 1.55
N LEU A 113 -4.28 -19.99 0.61
CA LEU A 113 -5.45 -19.27 0.10
C LEU A 113 -6.51 -20.20 -0.51
N LYS A 114 -6.10 -21.19 -1.31
CA LYS A 114 -7.02 -22.19 -1.89
C LYS A 114 -7.65 -23.10 -0.85
N ALA A 115 -6.95 -23.36 0.25
CA ALA A 115 -7.48 -24.10 1.40
C ALA A 115 -8.49 -23.27 2.23
N GLY A 116 -8.67 -21.99 1.91
CA GLY A 116 -9.57 -21.08 2.62
C GLY A 116 -8.90 -20.34 3.78
N ASP A 117 -7.57 -20.47 3.94
CA ASP A 117 -6.84 -19.69 4.93
C ASP A 117 -6.79 -18.22 4.48
N PRO A 118 -6.85 -17.26 5.42
CA PRO A 118 -6.70 -15.85 5.08
C PRO A 118 -5.30 -15.60 4.52
N LEU A 119 -5.17 -14.63 3.61
CA LEU A 119 -3.84 -14.12 3.28
C LEU A 119 -3.24 -13.52 4.55
N SER A 120 -2.04 -13.95 4.90
CA SER A 120 -1.25 -13.37 5.96
C SER A 120 -0.01 -12.70 5.37
N LEU A 121 0.19 -11.45 5.75
CA LEU A 121 1.42 -10.71 5.54
C LEU A 121 2.07 -10.49 6.90
N THR A 122 3.26 -11.08 7.09
CA THR A 122 4.09 -10.86 8.27
C THR A 122 5.30 -10.03 7.87
N ILE A 123 5.49 -8.87 8.50
CA ILE A 123 6.65 -7.99 8.23
C ILE A 123 7.48 -7.85 9.50
N ARG A 124 8.76 -8.23 9.44
CA ARG A 124 9.75 -8.03 10.50
C ARG A 124 10.65 -6.88 10.12
N MET A 125 10.69 -5.85 10.94
CA MET A 125 11.52 -4.68 10.66
C MET A 125 12.59 -4.47 11.73
N GLY A 126 13.75 -4.02 11.30
CA GLY A 126 14.88 -3.69 12.16
C GLY A 126 15.40 -2.30 11.83
N LEU A 127 15.56 -1.47 12.86
CA LEU A 127 16.23 -0.18 12.76
C LEU A 127 17.66 -0.32 13.31
N ARG A 128 18.64 0.09 12.51
CA ARG A 128 20.05 0.09 12.89
C ARG A 128 20.65 1.48 12.71
N ASN A 129 21.70 1.81 13.45
CA ASN A 129 22.51 2.99 13.13
C ASN A 129 23.55 2.65 12.04
N ARG A 130 24.25 3.67 11.54
CA ARG A 130 25.31 3.52 10.53
C ARG A 130 26.48 2.61 10.95
N ARG A 131 26.64 2.34 12.25
CA ARG A 131 27.63 1.37 12.79
C ARG A 131 27.10 -0.06 12.80
N GLY A 132 25.89 -0.31 12.32
CA GLY A 132 25.24 -1.62 12.31
C GLY A 132 24.62 -2.02 13.66
N GLN A 133 24.66 -1.16 14.68
CA GLN A 133 24.06 -1.45 15.97
C GLN A 133 22.53 -1.41 15.85
N LYS A 134 21.89 -2.49 16.28
CA LYS A 134 20.42 -2.60 16.34
C LYS A 134 19.88 -1.65 17.42
N LEU A 135 19.02 -0.72 17.01
CA LEU A 135 18.37 0.24 17.91
C LEU A 135 17.04 -0.31 18.40
N VAL A 136 16.25 -0.90 17.49
CA VAL A 136 14.96 -1.51 17.83
C VAL A 136 14.65 -2.66 16.88
N THR A 137 14.02 -3.71 17.43
CA THR A 137 13.28 -4.71 16.64
C THR A 137 11.82 -4.30 16.72
N LEU A 138 11.22 -4.02 15.57
CA LEU A 138 9.80 -3.69 15.54
C LEU A 138 9.01 -4.99 15.60
N LEU A 139 7.88 -4.95 16.31
CA LEU A 139 6.98 -6.10 16.37
C LEU A 139 6.52 -6.45 14.95
N PRO A 140 6.30 -7.74 14.66
CA PRO A 140 5.76 -8.14 13.37
C PRO A 140 4.46 -7.38 13.09
N ILE A 141 4.35 -6.85 11.87
CA ILE A 141 3.05 -6.46 11.35
C ILE A 141 2.43 -7.73 10.80
N ASP A 142 1.39 -8.23 11.47
CA ASP A 142 0.57 -9.33 10.98
C ASP A 142 -0.73 -8.73 10.45
N ALA A 143 -0.88 -8.76 9.13
CA ALA A 143 -2.11 -8.36 8.46
C ALA A 143 -2.77 -9.61 7.90
N GLU A 144 -3.92 -9.96 8.48
CA GLU A 144 -4.85 -10.93 7.91
C GLU A 144 -5.91 -10.17 7.14
N PHE A 145 -6.16 -10.57 5.90
CA PHE A 145 -7.32 -10.07 5.19
C PHE A 145 -8.33 -11.21 4.99
N GLY A 146 -9.62 -10.89 5.18
CA GLY A 146 -10.66 -11.91 5.16
C GLY A 146 -10.81 -12.53 3.78
N ALA A 147 -11.17 -13.81 3.73
CA ALA A 147 -11.38 -14.56 2.48
C ALA A 147 -12.34 -13.85 1.51
N GLU A 148 -13.29 -13.07 2.03
CA GLU A 148 -14.24 -12.28 1.23
C GLU A 148 -13.59 -11.16 0.39
N HIS A 149 -12.40 -10.69 0.76
CA HIS A 149 -11.61 -9.73 -0.03
C HIS A 149 -10.72 -10.42 -1.07
N PHE A 150 -10.57 -11.74 -0.96
CA PHE A 150 -9.60 -12.53 -1.73
C PHE A 150 -10.20 -13.40 -2.83
N ALA A 151 -11.52 -13.52 -2.92
CA ALA A 151 -12.18 -14.27 -4.00
C ALA A 151 -11.71 -13.86 -5.41
N ASN A 152 -11.12 -12.67 -5.55
CA ASN A 152 -10.63 -12.11 -6.82
C ASN A 152 -9.11 -11.84 -6.85
N VAL A 153 -8.32 -12.26 -5.86
CA VAL A 153 -6.87 -11.99 -5.85
C VAL A 153 -6.15 -13.11 -6.56
N ASN A 154 -5.88 -12.89 -7.84
CA ASN A 154 -5.24 -13.88 -8.69
C ASN A 154 -3.84 -13.44 -9.15
N THR A 155 -3.43 -12.24 -8.74
CA THR A 155 -2.35 -11.50 -9.40
C THR A 155 -1.56 -10.66 -8.40
N ALA A 156 -0.32 -10.32 -8.74
CA ALA A 156 0.48 -9.40 -7.95
C ALA A 156 -0.10 -7.96 -7.97
N SER A 157 -0.89 -7.64 -9.01
CA SER A 157 -1.66 -6.41 -9.14
C SER A 157 -2.78 -6.30 -8.13
N ASP A 158 -3.53 -7.39 -7.92
CA ASP A 158 -4.63 -7.42 -6.95
C ASP A 158 -4.09 -7.29 -5.53
N MET A 159 -2.93 -7.91 -5.27
CA MET A 159 -2.21 -7.72 -4.03
C MET A 159 -1.83 -6.25 -3.82
N ALA A 160 -1.22 -5.61 -4.82
CA ALA A 160 -0.88 -4.19 -4.75
C ALA A 160 -2.11 -3.32 -4.44
N ARG A 161 -3.26 -3.58 -5.08
CA ARG A 161 -4.51 -2.84 -4.80
C ARG A 161 -5.01 -3.02 -3.38
N ILE A 162 -4.96 -4.24 -2.84
CA ILE A 162 -5.35 -4.52 -1.44
C ILE A 162 -4.43 -3.78 -0.46
N MET A 163 -3.17 -3.64 -0.83
CA MET A 163 -2.19 -2.88 -0.07
C MET A 163 -2.39 -1.36 -0.19
N GLY A 164 -3.43 -0.90 -0.89
CA GLY A 164 -3.74 0.51 -1.12
C GLY A 164 -2.91 1.15 -2.24
N PHE A 165 -2.27 0.35 -3.08
CA PHE A 165 -1.45 0.83 -4.19
C PHE A 165 -2.29 0.98 -5.47
N HIS A 166 -2.18 2.14 -6.12
CA HIS A 166 -2.94 2.48 -7.32
C HIS A 166 -2.09 2.69 -8.59
N GLY A 167 -0.80 2.31 -8.56
CA GLY A 167 0.07 2.39 -9.74
C GLY A 167 -0.24 1.31 -10.79
N GLN A 168 0.17 1.56 -12.04
CA GLN A 168 0.03 0.59 -13.13
C GLN A 168 0.91 -0.64 -12.86
N VAL A 169 0.27 -1.81 -12.73
CA VAL A 169 0.95 -3.10 -12.74
C VAL A 169 0.70 -3.72 -14.12
N THR A 170 1.73 -4.25 -14.76
CA THR A 170 1.66 -4.85 -16.12
C THR A 170 0.64 -5.99 -16.14
N SER A 171 -0.03 -6.20 -17.27
CA SER A 171 -1.10 -7.18 -17.39
C SER A 171 -0.59 -8.61 -17.13
N ASP A 172 -1.40 -9.46 -16.49
CA ASP A 172 -0.99 -10.82 -16.06
C ASP A 172 -0.69 -11.77 -17.22
N GLN A 173 -1.18 -11.45 -18.41
CA GLN A 173 -0.97 -12.23 -19.62
C GLN A 173 0.43 -11.99 -20.18
N GLU A 174 0.86 -10.73 -20.26
CA GLU A 174 2.24 -10.36 -20.62
C GLU A 174 3.23 -10.81 -19.54
N ALA A 175 2.84 -10.72 -18.26
CA ALA A 175 3.67 -11.17 -17.15
C ALA A 175 3.92 -12.69 -17.17
N ARG A 176 2.93 -13.49 -17.62
CA ARG A 176 3.02 -14.96 -17.76
C ARG A 176 3.85 -15.39 -18.96
N GLU A 177 3.61 -14.80 -20.13
CA GLU A 177 4.37 -15.15 -21.36
C GLU A 177 5.85 -14.73 -21.30
N GLN A 178 6.17 -13.70 -20.51
CA GLN A 178 7.54 -13.29 -20.25
C GLN A 178 8.21 -14.08 -19.11
N LEU A 179 7.43 -14.67 -18.18
CA LEU A 179 7.94 -15.47 -17.06
C LEU A 179 8.66 -16.74 -17.51
N ASP A 180 8.20 -17.36 -18.60
CA ASP A 180 8.80 -18.58 -19.15
C ASP A 180 10.06 -18.31 -19.99
N ARG A 181 10.40 -17.03 -20.23
CA ARG A 181 11.48 -16.65 -21.17
C ARG A 181 12.66 -15.90 -20.55
N GLN A 182 12.64 -15.54 -19.25
CA GLN A 182 13.73 -14.74 -18.66
C GLN A 182 14.31 -15.32 -17.36
N PRO A 183 15.65 -15.52 -17.29
CA PRO A 183 16.33 -16.00 -16.08
C PRO A 183 16.66 -14.92 -15.03
N ASP A 184 16.17 -13.67 -15.13
CA ASP A 184 16.49 -12.62 -14.13
C ASP A 184 15.25 -11.83 -13.67
N ASN A 185 14.45 -12.47 -12.81
CA ASN A 185 13.32 -11.83 -12.11
C ASN A 185 13.76 -10.62 -11.26
N SER A 186 15.01 -10.59 -10.79
CA SER A 186 15.53 -9.50 -9.98
C SER A 186 15.74 -8.24 -10.80
N GLN A 187 16.20 -8.36 -12.04
CA GLN A 187 16.30 -7.22 -12.94
C GLN A 187 14.93 -6.61 -13.24
N ARG A 188 13.92 -7.44 -13.55
CA ARG A 188 12.55 -6.97 -13.77
C ARG A 188 11.96 -6.29 -12.53
N GLN A 189 12.15 -6.87 -11.35
CA GLN A 189 11.69 -6.26 -10.10
C GLN A 189 12.35 -4.90 -9.84
N ARG A 190 13.64 -4.75 -10.16
CA ARG A 190 14.33 -3.46 -10.09
C ARG A 190 13.77 -2.47 -11.10
N GLU A 191 13.55 -2.87 -12.34
CA GLU A 191 12.97 -2.00 -13.39
C GLU A 191 11.55 -1.57 -13.02
N MET A 192 10.70 -2.48 -12.54
CA MET A 192 9.37 -2.16 -12.01
C MET A 192 9.49 -1.22 -10.81
N GLY A 193 10.34 -1.55 -9.82
CA GLY A 193 10.56 -0.71 -8.65
C GLY A 193 11.03 0.70 -9.01
N GLN A 194 11.92 0.84 -9.99
CA GLN A 194 12.36 2.15 -10.48
C GLN A 194 11.24 2.91 -11.19
N GLY A 195 10.43 2.22 -12.00
CA GLY A 195 9.24 2.81 -12.62
C GLY A 195 8.18 3.26 -11.62
N LEU A 196 8.09 2.62 -10.44
CA LEU A 196 7.20 3.05 -9.36
C LEU A 196 7.72 4.30 -8.64
N ILE A 197 9.03 4.39 -8.41
CA ILE A 197 9.65 5.53 -7.71
C ILE A 197 9.75 6.75 -8.64
N HIS A 198 10.03 6.52 -9.92
CA HIS A 198 10.20 7.55 -10.94
C HIS A 198 9.29 7.26 -12.14
N PRO A 199 7.96 7.40 -11.98
CA PRO A 199 7.04 7.11 -13.07
C PRO A 199 7.25 8.10 -14.21
N GLN A 200 7.33 7.58 -15.44
CA GLN A 200 7.53 8.34 -16.66
C GLN A 200 6.43 8.05 -17.66
N GLY A 201 5.88 9.09 -18.27
CA GLY A 201 4.99 9.01 -19.42
C GLY A 201 5.63 9.66 -20.64
N PHE A 202 5.17 9.24 -21.81
CA PHE A 202 5.69 9.67 -23.10
C PHE A 202 4.56 10.26 -23.92
N LEU A 203 4.84 11.35 -24.65
CA LEU A 203 3.84 12.03 -25.47
C LEU A 203 4.07 11.72 -26.95
N ASN A 204 3.02 11.31 -27.64
CA ASN A 204 2.97 11.20 -29.09
C ASN A 204 1.89 12.17 -29.63
N GLY A 205 2.29 13.42 -29.84
CA GLY A 205 1.37 14.51 -30.18
C GLY A 205 0.38 14.80 -29.04
N ARG A 206 -0.89 14.43 -29.22
CA ARG A 206 -1.96 14.57 -28.21
C ARG A 206 -2.22 13.30 -27.41
N ARG A 207 -1.48 12.24 -27.70
CA ARG A 207 -1.63 10.92 -27.07
C ARG A 207 -0.55 10.68 -26.02
N ILE A 208 -0.90 9.92 -25.01
CA ILE A 208 -0.06 9.56 -23.87
C ILE A 208 0.29 8.07 -23.97
N ARG A 209 1.55 7.72 -23.72
CA ARG A 209 2.07 6.35 -23.66
C ARG A 209 2.75 6.08 -22.33
N SER A 210 2.76 4.82 -21.89
CA SER A 210 3.50 4.36 -20.71
C SER A 210 5.00 4.12 -20.99
N SER A 211 5.39 3.90 -22.25
CA SER A 211 6.77 3.80 -22.71
C SER A 211 6.91 4.30 -24.15
N GLU A 212 8.13 4.61 -24.60
CA GLU A 212 8.38 5.01 -26.00
C GLU A 212 7.87 3.99 -27.01
N GLN A 213 8.01 2.70 -26.67
CA GLN A 213 7.67 1.55 -27.51
C GLN A 213 6.25 0.98 -27.26
N SER A 214 5.47 1.57 -26.34
CA SER A 214 4.12 1.09 -26.06
C SER A 214 3.25 1.12 -27.30
N SER A 215 2.63 -0.02 -27.62
CA SER A 215 1.58 -0.13 -28.65
C SER A 215 0.27 0.53 -28.23
N TYR A 216 0.08 0.72 -26.92
CA TYR A 216 -1.09 1.36 -26.34
C TYR A 216 -0.88 2.86 -26.16
N GLU A 217 -1.88 3.64 -26.54
CA GLU A 217 -1.90 5.08 -26.36
C GLU A 217 -3.26 5.55 -25.82
N VAL A 218 -3.26 6.62 -25.03
CA VAL A 218 -4.50 7.24 -24.51
C VAL A 218 -4.61 8.67 -25.01
N GLU A 219 -5.76 9.06 -25.54
CA GLU A 219 -6.10 10.44 -25.90
C GLU A 219 -7.28 10.92 -25.07
N ILE A 220 -7.17 12.11 -24.50
CA ILE A 220 -8.25 12.76 -23.77
C ILE A 220 -8.88 13.80 -24.68
N LEU A 221 -10.19 13.72 -24.86
CA LEU A 221 -10.97 14.69 -25.61
C LEU A 221 -11.92 15.42 -24.65
N ALA A 222 -12.24 16.67 -24.97
CA ALA A 222 -13.16 17.48 -24.18
C ALA A 222 -14.10 18.28 -25.07
N ARG A 223 -15.33 18.50 -24.57
CA ARG A 223 -16.27 19.51 -25.09
C ARG A 223 -16.99 20.19 -23.94
N LYS A 224 -17.51 21.39 -24.14
CA LYS A 224 -18.35 22.05 -23.12
C LYS A 224 -19.67 21.29 -22.95
N LEU A 225 -20.17 21.14 -21.72
CA LEU A 225 -21.38 20.34 -21.39
C LEU A 225 -22.63 20.69 -22.21
N LYS A 226 -22.77 21.94 -22.65
CA LYS A 226 -23.92 22.42 -23.43
C LYS A 226 -23.59 22.76 -24.89
N ALA A 227 -22.35 22.51 -25.34
CA ALA A 227 -21.99 22.77 -26.72
C ALA A 227 -22.48 21.65 -27.63
N SER A 228 -23.07 22.02 -28.76
CA SER A 228 -23.26 21.11 -29.88
C SER A 228 -21.90 20.85 -30.55
N GLY A 229 -21.62 19.59 -30.87
CA GLY A 229 -20.37 19.18 -31.51
C GLY A 229 -19.66 18.01 -30.84
N SER A 230 -18.64 17.49 -31.52
CA SER A 230 -17.78 16.41 -31.05
C SER A 230 -16.71 16.92 -30.08
N ALA A 231 -16.30 16.06 -29.15
CA ALA A 231 -15.17 16.31 -28.26
C ALA A 231 -13.89 16.52 -29.07
N GLN A 232 -13.07 17.48 -28.65
CA GLN A 232 -11.80 17.83 -29.29
C GLN A 232 -10.62 17.33 -28.44
N PRO A 233 -9.57 16.77 -29.05
CA PRO A 233 -8.41 16.29 -28.30
C PRO A 233 -7.71 17.41 -27.51
N ARG A 234 -7.40 17.14 -26.25
CA ARG A 234 -6.63 18.02 -25.36
C ARG A 234 -5.14 17.79 -25.55
N GLN A 235 -4.35 18.84 -25.36
CA GLN A 235 -2.90 18.74 -25.37
C GLN A 235 -2.42 18.30 -23.98
N PRO A 236 -1.78 17.13 -23.85
CA PRO A 236 -1.10 16.75 -22.61
C PRO A 236 0.22 17.53 -22.47
N SER A 237 0.68 17.63 -21.22
CA SER A 237 2.00 18.13 -20.83
C SER A 237 2.68 17.12 -19.90
N LEU A 238 4.01 17.16 -19.83
CA LEU A 238 4.75 16.40 -18.80
C LEU A 238 5.09 17.32 -17.63
N ASP A 239 4.75 16.90 -16.42
CA ASP A 239 5.24 17.53 -15.18
C ASP A 239 5.95 16.45 -14.35
N LYS A 240 7.25 16.67 -14.10
CA LYS A 240 8.15 15.71 -13.42
C LYS A 240 8.09 14.30 -14.02
N GLY A 241 8.02 14.21 -15.34
CA GLY A 241 7.95 12.95 -16.07
C GLY A 241 6.55 12.33 -16.14
N LEU A 242 5.57 12.82 -15.39
CA LEU A 242 4.20 12.32 -15.43
C LEU A 242 3.35 13.10 -16.45
N PRO A 243 2.48 12.42 -17.23
CA PRO A 243 1.60 13.08 -18.18
C PRO A 243 0.38 13.68 -17.47
N PHE A 244 0.13 14.95 -17.74
CA PHE A 244 -1.01 15.70 -17.23
C PHE A 244 -1.85 16.26 -18.37
N VAL A 245 -3.16 16.27 -18.17
CA VAL A 245 -4.12 16.95 -19.05
C VAL A 245 -4.93 17.92 -18.20
N ASN A 246 -4.90 19.20 -18.57
CA ASN A 246 -5.68 20.21 -17.86
C ASN A 246 -7.17 19.99 -18.14
N LEU A 247 -7.93 19.79 -17.06
CA LEU A 247 -9.38 19.64 -17.08
C LEU A 247 -10.03 20.99 -16.76
N GLY A 248 -10.85 21.51 -17.66
CA GLY A 248 -11.72 22.65 -17.42
C GLY A 248 -12.99 22.29 -16.64
N LEU A 249 -13.54 23.29 -15.94
CA LEU A 249 -14.87 23.21 -15.35
C LEU A 249 -15.95 23.26 -16.44
N ASN A 250 -17.08 22.59 -16.20
CA ASN A 250 -18.23 22.52 -17.12
C ASN A 250 -17.94 21.87 -18.49
N GLU A 251 -17.02 20.90 -18.50
CA GLU A 251 -16.67 20.12 -19.69
C GLU A 251 -17.08 18.65 -19.52
N LEU A 252 -17.38 18.01 -20.65
CA LEU A 252 -17.57 16.58 -20.80
C LEU A 252 -16.31 16.01 -21.46
N TYR A 253 -15.79 14.94 -20.89
CA TYR A 253 -14.56 14.28 -21.35
C TYR A 253 -14.87 12.93 -21.99
N GLU A 254 -14.10 12.62 -23.03
CA GLU A 254 -14.05 11.28 -23.64
C GLU A 254 -12.61 10.79 -23.54
N VAL A 255 -12.44 9.52 -23.14
CA VAL A 255 -11.14 8.85 -23.14
C VAL A 255 -11.12 7.89 -24.31
N ARG A 256 -10.17 8.06 -25.23
CA ARG A 256 -9.94 7.11 -26.33
C ARG A 256 -8.68 6.34 -26.06
N VAL A 257 -8.78 5.02 -26.13
CA VAL A 257 -7.65 4.10 -26.02
C VAL A 257 -7.36 3.54 -27.40
N TYR A 258 -6.13 3.71 -27.85
CA TYR A 258 -5.62 3.19 -29.12
C TYR A 258 -4.78 1.96 -28.81
N ASN A 259 -5.09 0.85 -29.47
CA ASN A 259 -4.25 -0.35 -29.45
C ASN A 259 -3.67 -0.53 -30.85
N ASN A 260 -2.39 -0.20 -31.01
CA ASN A 260 -1.65 -0.37 -32.26
C ASN A 260 -0.81 -1.66 -32.27
N SER A 261 -1.12 -2.63 -31.41
CA SER A 261 -0.42 -3.92 -31.44
C SER A 261 -0.77 -4.67 -32.73
N SER A 262 0.23 -5.32 -33.32
CA SER A 262 0.04 -6.19 -34.48
C SER A 262 -0.71 -7.48 -34.15
N GLU A 263 -0.94 -7.76 -32.86
CA GLU A 263 -1.58 -8.97 -32.34
C GLU A 263 -3.09 -8.82 -32.10
N ILE A 264 -3.75 -7.88 -32.79
CA ILE A 264 -5.21 -7.87 -32.82
C ILE A 264 -5.66 -9.16 -33.51
N GLY A 265 -5.99 -10.14 -32.67
CA GLY A 265 -6.35 -11.48 -33.08
C GLY A 265 -7.44 -11.41 -34.15
N ARG A 266 -7.21 -12.17 -35.22
CA ARG A 266 -8.28 -12.76 -36.01
C ARG A 266 -9.28 -13.34 -35.02
N ALA A 267 -10.38 -12.65 -34.79
CA ALA A 267 -11.56 -13.29 -34.24
C ALA A 267 -11.93 -14.34 -35.28
N SER A 268 -11.56 -15.59 -35.04
CA SER A 268 -12.13 -16.73 -35.74
C SER A 268 -13.61 -16.73 -35.40
N CYS A 269 -14.42 -16.08 -36.24
CA CYS A 269 -15.86 -16.28 -36.27
C CYS A 269 -16.17 -17.71 -36.72
#